data_AF-A0A4Q3SW64-F1
#
_entry.id   AF-A0A4Q3SW64-F1
#
_cell.length_a   1.000
_cell.length_b   1.000
_cell.length_c   1.000
_cell.angle_alpha   90.00
_cell.angle_beta   90.00
_cell.angle_gamma   90.00
#
_symmetry.space_group_name_H-M   'P 1'
#
loop_
_entity.id
_entity.type
_entity.pdbx_description
1 polymer ?
#
loop_
_entity_poly.entity_id
_entity_poly.type
_entity_poly.pdbx_seq_one_letter_code
_entity_poly.pdbx_strand_id
1 'polypeptide(L)' 'MTETAGLRLLAEDAEVLAVIAAALQDAVGKIGDILYEPATRQLTLALNRYRW' A
#
# COMPACT_ATOMS: atom_id res chain seq x y z
N MET A 1 -26.80 -0.33 2.41
CA MET A 1 -25.51 -0.76 1.85
C MET A 1 -24.62 0.48 1.85
N THR A 2 -23.76 0.62 2.84
CA THR A 2 -22.87 1.78 2.94
C THR A 2 -21.88 1.72 1.79
N GLU A 3 -21.81 2.75 0.95
CA GLU A 3 -20.76 2.85 -0.07
C GLU A 3 -19.41 2.88 0.65
N THR A 4 -18.66 1.78 0.55
CA THR A 4 -17.34 1.68 1.17
C THR A 4 -16.35 2.42 0.27
N ALA A 5 -16.25 3.73 0.43
CA ALA A 5 -15.09 4.46 -0.09
C ALA A 5 -13.83 3.78 0.45
N GLY A 6 -12.87 3.46 -0.43
CA GLY A 6 -11.66 2.74 -0.06
C GLY A 6 -10.90 3.42 1.09
N LEU A 7 -10.26 2.62 1.94
CA LEU A 7 -9.49 3.12 3.09
C LEU A 7 -8.29 3.94 2.60
N ARG A 8 -8.19 5.19 3.05
CA ARG A 8 -7.03 6.08 2.80
C ARG A 8 -6.20 6.16 4.07
N LEU A 9 -5.01 5.58 4.04
CA LEU A 9 -4.08 5.56 5.18
C LEU A 9 -2.83 6.37 4.85
N LEU A 10 -2.27 7.01 5.88
CA LEU A 10 -0.98 7.70 5.83
C LEU A 10 -0.20 7.27 7.08
N ALA A 11 1.06 6.89 6.89
CA ALA A 11 2.00 6.70 7.98
C ALA A 11 2.87 7.95 8.10
N GLU A 12 2.86 8.60 9.27
CA GLU A 12 3.65 9.81 9.53
C GLU A 12 5.12 9.49 9.79
N ASP A 13 5.39 8.30 10.30
CA ASP A 13 6.72 7.81 10.65
C ASP A 13 6.85 6.28 10.44
N ALA A 14 8.05 5.77 10.72
CA ALA A 14 8.41 4.37 10.50
C ALA A 14 7.65 3.38 11.40
N GLU A 15 7.28 3.77 12.62
CA GLU A 15 6.51 2.92 13.53
C GLU A 15 5.11 2.70 13.00
N VAL A 16 4.43 3.77 12.57
CA VAL A 16 3.09 3.69 11.97
C VAL A 16 3.12 2.95 10.64
N LEU A 17 4.20 3.09 9.87
CA LEU A 17 4.38 2.35 8.62
C LEU A 17 4.37 0.83 8.85
N ALA A 18 4.90 0.35 9.98
CA ALA A 18 4.91 -1.07 10.31
C ALA A 18 3.49 -1.67 10.39
N VAL A 19 2.50 -0.90 10.83
CA VAL A 19 1.09 -1.33 10.87
C VAL A 19 0.54 -1.56 9.45
N ILE A 20 0.81 -0.63 8.54
CA ILE A 20 0.43 -0.77 7.13
C ILE A 20 1.17 -1.97 6.50
N ALA A 21 2.47 -2.09 6.75
CA ALA A 21 3.26 -3.22 6.27
C ALA A 21 2.74 -4.58 6.79
N ALA A 22 2.35 -4.66 8.06
CA ALA A 22 1.75 -5.85 8.66
C ALA A 22 0.42 -6.23 7.98
N ALA A 23 -0.40 -5.23 7.64
CA ALA A 23 -1.64 -5.44 6.91
C ALA A 23 -1.42 -5.96 5.48
N LEU A 24 -0.27 -5.68 4.87
CA LEU A 24 0.06 -6.09 3.49
C LEU A 24 0.93 -7.36 3.38
N GLN A 25 1.22 -8.06 4.48
CA GLN A 25 2.11 -9.24 4.45
C GLN A 25 1.66 -10.37 3.52
N ASP A 26 0.35 -10.49 3.27
CA ASP A 26 -0.23 -11.49 2.35
C ASP A 26 -0.66 -10.88 1.00
N ALA A 27 -0.27 -9.64 0.73
CA ALA A 27 -0.62 -8.99 -0.52
C ALA A 27 0.28 -9.48 -1.66
N VAL A 28 -0.31 -9.65 -2.85
CA VAL A 28 0.42 -10.01 -4.07
C VAL A 28 0.63 -8.77 -4.93
N GLY A 29 1.88 -8.53 -5.32
CA GLY A 29 2.28 -7.49 -6.25
C GLY A 29 2.83 -8.06 -7.56
N LYS A 30 2.83 -7.26 -8.62
CA LYS A 30 3.52 -7.57 -9.88
C LYS A 30 4.65 -6.58 -10.10
N ILE A 31 5.78 -7.05 -10.62
CA ILE A 31 6.95 -6.20 -10.89
C ILE A 31 6.59 -5.04 -11.84
N GLY A 32 5.71 -5.28 -12.82
CA GLY A 32 5.25 -4.24 -13.75
C GLY A 32 4.43 -3.12 -13.12
N ASP A 33 3.92 -3.31 -11.89
CA ASP A 33 3.11 -2.33 -11.16
C ASP A 33 3.93 -1.59 -10.07
N ILE A 34 5.26 -1.72 -10.11
CA ILE A 34 6.19 -0.99 -9.25
C ILE A 34 6.71 0.22 -10.02
N LEU A 35 6.37 1.41 -9.53
CA LEU A 35 6.82 2.67 -10.13
C LEU A 35 7.73 3.41 -9.15
N TYR A 36 8.93 3.75 -9.60
CA TYR A 36 9.82 4.65 -8.89
C TYR A 36 9.99 5.95 -9.67
N GLU A 37 9.63 7.07 -9.03
CA GLU A 37 9.72 8.41 -9.57
C GLU A 37 10.92 9.14 -8.92
N PRO A 38 12.09 9.18 -9.58
CA PRO A 38 13.31 9.71 -8.95
C PRO A 38 13.25 11.21 -8.66
N ALA A 39 12.47 11.96 -9.44
CA ALA A 39 12.31 13.41 -9.27
C ALA A 39 11.65 13.75 -7.92
N THR A 40 10.69 12.94 -7.47
CA THR A 40 9.96 13.11 -6.21
C THR A 40 10.46 12.16 -5.12
N ARG A 41 11.35 11.23 -5.47
CA ARG A 41 11.82 10.13 -4.61
C ARG A 41 10.66 9.28 -4.07
N GLN A 42 9.63 9.08 -4.91
CA GLN A 42 8.43 8.35 -4.56
C GLN A 42 8.47 6.93 -5.13
N LEU A 43 8.14 5.94 -4.30
CA LEU A 43 7.91 4.56 -4.70
C LEU A 43 6.42 4.25 -4.56
N THR A 44 5.79 3.89 -5.67
CA THR A 44 4.38 3.53 -5.74
C THR A 44 4.26 2.04 -6.06
N LEU A 45 3.45 1.33 -5.28
CA LEU A 45 3.20 -0.11 -5.41
C LEU A 45 1.70 -0.35 -5.53
N ALA A 46 1.26 -1.01 -6.60
CA ALA A 46 -0.09 -1.56 -6.65
C ALA A 46 -0.08 -3.01 -6.13
N LEU A 47 -0.83 -3.26 -5.05
CA LEU A 47 -0.82 -4.54 -4.33
C LEU A 47 -2.25 -5.03 -4.14
N ASN A 48 -2.48 -6.33 -4.36
CA ASN A 48 -3.76 -6.98 -4.15
C ASN A 48 -3.72 -7.81 -2.87
N ARG A 49 -4.46 -7.38 -1.86
CA ARG A 49 -4.64 -8.16 -0.63
C ARG A 49 -5.91 -8.99 -0.74
N TYR A 50 -5.77 -10.30 -0.82
CA TYR A 50 -6.90 -11.21 -0.77
C TYR A 50 -7.38 -11.34 0.68
N ARG A 51 -8.70 -11.18 0.89
CA ARG A 51 -9.38 -11.49 2.15
C ARG A 51 -10.33 -12.64 1.82
N TRP A 52 -10.06 -13.80 2.41
CA TRP A 52 -10.88 -15.01 2.27
C TRP A 52 -12.21 -14.89 3.01
#